data_AF-A0A2K8K6G5-F1
#
_entry.id   AF-A0A2K8K6G5-F1
#
_cell.length_a   1.000
_cell.length_b   1.000
_cell.length_c   1.000
_cell.angle_alpha   90.00
_cell.angle_beta   90.00
_cell.angle_gamma   90.00
#
_symmetry.space_group_name_H-M   'P 1'
#
loop_
_entity.id
_entity.type
_entity.pdbx_description
1 polymer ?
#
loop_
_entity_poly.entity_id
_entity_poly.type
_entity_poly.pdbx_seq_one_letter_code
_entity_poly.pdbx_strand_id
1 'polypeptide(L)'
;MASICGDDIAPKGGVVTEIREFQFDVMIRLPQGCPDIWDVLDRLFQAGCDDAVVGLGTPGALGLSFIREGTDREAVIAGAVRDALSGLPEAAVVDGVTFSVSG
;
A
#
# COMPACT_ATOMS: atom_id res chain seq x y z
N MET A 1 5.59 -37.37 -51.68
CA MET A 1 5.09 -38.00 -50.43
C MET A 1 5.32 -36.99 -49.33
N ALA A 2 4.29 -36.20 -49.04
CA ALA A 2 3.49 -36.24 -47.81
C ALA A 2 4.25 -35.60 -46.62
N SER A 3 3.83 -34.39 -46.23
CA SER A 3 2.97 -34.17 -45.04
C SER A 3 3.82 -34.28 -43.77
N ILE A 4 4.01 -33.21 -43.01
CA ILE A 4 2.97 -32.67 -42.15
C ILE A 4 3.18 -31.19 -41.84
N CYS A 5 2.07 -30.45 -41.89
CA CYS A 5 1.83 -29.18 -41.22
C CYS A 5 1.87 -29.42 -39.70
N GLY A 6 2.42 -28.48 -38.95
CA GLY A 6 2.44 -28.47 -37.51
C GLY A 6 2.58 -27.03 -37.03
N ASP A 7 1.49 -26.29 -37.12
CA ASP A 7 1.24 -25.06 -36.38
C ASP A 7 1.58 -25.26 -34.91
N ASP A 8 2.65 -24.61 -34.42
CA ASP A 8 2.74 -24.26 -33.01
C ASP A 8 2.63 -22.74 -32.90
N ILE A 9 1.38 -22.29 -32.90
CA ILE A 9 0.99 -20.97 -32.42
C ILE A 9 1.20 -20.98 -30.91
N ALA A 10 2.34 -20.47 -30.49
CA ALA A 10 2.61 -20.14 -29.10
C ALA A 10 2.79 -18.62 -28.93
N PRO A 11 1.72 -17.83 -28.78
CA PRO A 11 1.80 -16.60 -28.01
C PRO A 11 1.59 -16.98 -26.54
N LYS A 12 2.63 -17.46 -25.86
CA LYS A 12 2.67 -17.38 -24.39
C LYS A 12 3.43 -16.10 -24.04
N GLY A 13 2.80 -14.97 -24.39
CA GLY A 13 3.24 -13.67 -23.91
C GLY A 13 3.38 -13.77 -22.40
N GLY A 14 4.60 -13.56 -21.91
CA GLY A 14 4.80 -13.31 -20.49
C GLY A 14 3.90 -12.15 -20.11
N VAL A 15 3.16 -12.29 -19.00
CA VAL A 15 2.46 -11.16 -18.41
C VAL A 15 3.54 -10.14 -18.05
N VAL A 16 3.72 -9.14 -18.91
CA VAL A 16 4.51 -7.96 -18.58
C VAL A 16 3.84 -7.32 -17.38
N THR A 17 4.42 -7.54 -16.21
CA THR A 17 3.93 -6.98 -14.97
C THR A 17 4.48 -5.56 -14.90
N GLU A 18 3.77 -4.63 -15.52
CA GLU A 18 4.17 -3.22 -15.56
C GLU A 18 4.12 -2.64 -14.14
N ILE A 19 5.25 -2.07 -13.70
CA ILE A 19 5.34 -1.33 -12.45
C ILE A 19 4.69 0.03 -12.68
N ARG A 20 3.75 0.38 -11.81
CA ARG A 20 3.00 1.63 -11.84
C ARG A 20 2.96 2.25 -10.45
N GLU A 21 2.90 3.56 -10.41
CA GLU A 21 2.71 4.31 -9.18
C GLU A 21 1.22 4.30 -8.77
N PHE A 22 0.97 4.10 -7.49
CA PHE A 22 -0.35 4.15 -6.87
C PHE A 22 -0.33 5.16 -5.73
N GLN A 23 -1.25 6.12 -5.82
CA GLN A 23 -1.51 7.08 -4.77
C GLN A 23 -2.80 6.72 -4.02
N PHE A 24 -2.72 6.66 -2.70
CA PHE A 24 -3.84 6.30 -1.85
C PHE A 24 -3.63 6.75 -0.42
N ASP A 25 -4.74 6.85 0.31
CA ASP A 25 -4.79 7.29 1.69
C ASP A 25 -5.32 6.16 2.57
N VAL A 26 -4.64 5.90 3.69
CA VAL A 26 -5.07 4.95 4.72
C VAL A 26 -5.46 5.74 5.97
N MET A 27 -6.70 5.57 6.40
CA MET A 27 -7.21 6.16 7.63
C MET A 27 -7.16 5.12 8.75
N ILE A 28 -6.54 5.49 9.87
CA ILE A 28 -6.31 4.61 11.01
C ILE A 28 -6.82 5.27 12.28
N ARG A 29 -7.52 4.48 13.10
CA ARG A 29 -7.95 4.86 14.43
C ARG A 29 -6.96 4.32 15.45
N LEU A 30 -6.36 5.22 16.22
CA LEU A 30 -5.46 4.92 17.33
C LEU A 30 -6.26 4.69 18.62
N PRO A 31 -5.76 3.85 19.54
CA PRO A 31 -6.35 3.67 20.86
C PRO A 31 -6.34 4.97 21.68
N GLN A 32 -7.15 5.02 22.74
CA GLN A 32 -7.19 6.18 23.63
C GLN A 32 -5.86 6.38 24.36
N GLY A 33 -5.46 7.65 24.49
CA GLY A 33 -4.12 8.05 24.89
C GLY A 33 -3.36 8.51 23.65
N CYS A 34 -2.90 9.75 23.62
CA CYS A 34 -2.10 10.24 22.50
C CYS A 34 -0.71 9.59 22.60
N PRO A 35 -0.33 8.63 21.73
CA PRO A 35 1.06 8.21 21.69
C PRO A 35 1.93 9.42 21.33
N ASP A 36 3.16 9.45 21.84
CA ASP A 36 4.09 10.51 21.45
C ASP A 36 4.28 10.48 19.94
N ILE A 37 3.97 11.60 19.29
CA ILE A 37 3.94 11.65 17.82
C ILE A 37 5.31 11.39 17.21
N TRP A 38 6.40 11.76 17.89
CA TRP A 38 7.74 11.53 17.37
C TRP A 38 8.10 10.05 17.40
N ASP A 39 7.72 9.34 18.47
CA ASP A 39 7.87 7.88 18.56
C ASP A 39 7.02 7.17 17.49
N VAL A 40 5.78 7.63 17.24
CA VAL A 40 4.95 7.08 16.15
C VAL A 40 5.58 7.28 14.78
N LEU A 41 6.10 8.48 14.50
CA LEU A 41 6.75 8.79 13.23
C LEU A 41 8.01 7.93 13.01
N ASP A 42 8.84 7.77 14.05
CA ASP A 42 10.05 6.94 13.98
C ASP A 42 9.71 5.47 13.71
N ARG A 43 8.68 4.93 14.38
CA ARG A 43 8.24 3.55 14.15
C ARG A 43 7.62 3.35 12.78
N LEU A 44 6.82 4.28 12.29
CA LEU A 44 6.28 4.23 10.93
C LEU A 44 7.39 4.25 9.89
N PHE A 45 8.41 5.10 10.08
CA PHE A 45 9.58 5.13 9.22
C PHE A 45 10.31 3.78 9.23
N GLN A 46 10.59 3.21 10.40
CA GLN A 46 11.25 1.91 10.53
C GLN A 46 10.41 0.74 9.98
N ALA A 47 9.09 0.87 10.00
CA ALA A 47 8.17 -0.10 9.43
C ALA A 47 8.10 -0.03 7.89
N GLY A 48 8.79 0.92 7.26
CA GLY A 48 8.84 1.09 5.81
C GLY A 48 7.72 1.97 5.28
N CYS A 49 7.15 2.87 6.10
CA CYS A 49 6.24 3.94 5.67
C CYS A 49 6.99 5.28 5.50
N ASP A 50 8.24 5.26 5.06
CA ASP A 50 9.07 6.44 4.79
C ASP A 50 8.57 7.28 3.59
N ASP A 51 7.70 6.68 2.77
CA ASP A 51 7.03 7.26 1.63
C ASP A 51 5.66 7.88 1.97
N ALA A 52 5.22 7.77 3.23
CA ALA A 52 3.93 8.27 3.67
C ALA A 52 4.02 9.71 4.21
N VAL A 53 3.10 10.57 3.77
CA VAL A 53 2.78 11.80 4.50
C VAL A 53 1.86 11.45 5.66
N VAL A 54 2.28 11.80 6.88
CA VAL A 54 1.52 11.53 8.11
C VAL A 54 0.72 12.76 8.52
N GLY A 55 -0.60 12.60 8.64
CA GLY A 55 -1.53 13.63 9.08
C GLY A 55 -2.26 13.21 10.36
N LEU A 56 -2.42 14.14 11.30
CA LEU A 56 -3.26 13.97 12.48
C LEU A 56 -4.58 14.70 12.28
N GLY A 57 -5.70 14.00 12.49
CA GLY A 57 -7.04 14.55 12.35
C GLY A 57 -7.66 14.90 13.71
N THR A 58 -8.87 14.38 13.94
CA THR A 58 -9.48 14.37 15.28
C THR A 58 -8.67 13.50 16.24
N PRO A 59 -8.83 13.67 17.56
CA PRO A 59 -8.12 12.85 18.54
C PRO A 59 -8.28 11.35 18.27
N GLY A 60 -7.16 10.65 18.10
CA GLY A 60 -7.12 9.23 17.78
C GLY A 60 -7.32 8.91 16.28
N ALA A 61 -7.34 9.89 15.38
CA ALA A 61 -7.36 9.66 13.94
C ALA A 61 -6.00 10.00 13.31
N LEU A 62 -5.45 9.04 12.59
CA LEU A 62 -4.20 9.13 11.84
C LEU A 62 -4.51 8.89 10.36
N GLY A 63 -4.10 9.81 9.49
CA GLY A 63 -4.13 9.64 8.04
C GLY A 63 -2.72 9.42 7.52
N LEU A 64 -2.56 8.44 6.63
CA LEU A 64 -1.31 8.14 5.94
C LEU A 64 -1.55 8.25 4.44
N SER A 65 -0.90 9.19 3.77
CA SER A 65 -0.99 9.36 2.32
C SER A 65 0.26 8.79 1.66
N PHE A 66 0.09 7.75 0.86
CA PHE A 66 1.17 6.98 0.23
C PHE A 66 1.29 7.27 -1.25
N ILE A 67 2.51 7.14 -1.76
CA ILE A 67 2.82 7.04 -3.19
C ILE A 67 3.74 5.82 -3.36
N ARG A 68 3.19 4.69 -3.83
CA ARG A 68 3.95 3.43 -3.96
C ARG A 68 3.89 2.85 -5.35
N GLU A 69 5.03 2.34 -5.79
CA GLU A 69 5.13 1.60 -7.03
C GLU A 69 4.85 0.11 -6.82
N GLY A 70 4.15 -0.49 -7.79
CA GLY A 70 4.01 -1.93 -7.84
C GLY A 70 3.27 -2.38 -9.08
N THR A 71 3.11 -3.69 -9.20
CA THR A 71 2.48 -4.28 -10.37
C THR A 71 1.01 -4.59 -10.17
N ASP A 72 0.61 -4.74 -8.91
CA ASP A 72 -0.76 -5.00 -8.48
C ASP A 72 -1.16 -4.02 -7.38
N ARG A 73 -2.28 -3.32 -7.60
CA ARG A 73 -2.76 -2.25 -6.74
C ARG A 73 -3.18 -2.77 -5.37
N GLU A 74 -3.88 -3.91 -5.32
CA GLU A 74 -4.36 -4.47 -4.05
C GLU A 74 -3.19 -4.95 -3.18
N ALA A 75 -2.19 -5.58 -3.80
CA ALA A 75 -0.97 -6.01 -3.12
C ALA A 75 -0.17 -4.82 -2.55
N VAL A 76 -0.06 -3.72 -3.30
CA VAL A 76 0.63 -2.50 -2.83
C VAL A 76 -0.05 -1.91 -1.61
N ILE A 77 -1.38 -1.81 -1.62
CA ILE A 77 -2.16 -1.30 -0.48
C ILE A 77 -2.06 -2.24 0.71
N ALA A 78 -2.25 -3.54 0.49
CA ALA A 78 -2.19 -4.53 1.56
C ALA A 78 -0.80 -4.53 2.22
N GLY A 79 0.27 -4.36 1.43
CA GLY A 79 1.62 -4.12 1.92
C GLY A 79 1.70 -2.87 2.79
N ALA A 80 1.29 -1.72 2.27
CA ALA A 80 1.32 -0.46 3.01
C ALA A 80 0.51 -0.49 4.31
N VAL A 81 -0.66 -1.12 4.31
CA VAL A 81 -1.49 -1.31 5.51
C VAL A 81 -0.78 -2.18 6.53
N ARG A 82 -0.18 -3.30 6.11
CA ARG A 82 0.57 -4.19 7.00
C ARG A 82 1.77 -3.46 7.61
N ASP A 83 2.51 -2.74 6.78
CA ASP A 83 3.69 -1.97 7.19
C ASP A 83 3.26 -0.91 8.22
N ALA A 84 2.22 -0.12 7.92
CA ALA A 84 1.68 0.88 8.84
C ALA A 84 1.24 0.27 10.18
N LEU A 85 0.46 -0.81 10.17
CA LEU A 85 -0.01 -1.46 11.41
C LEU A 85 1.14 -2.03 12.24
N SER A 86 2.26 -2.43 11.61
CA SER A 86 3.43 -2.94 12.33
C SER A 86 4.21 -1.84 13.08
N GLY A 87 4.13 -0.59 12.61
CA GLY A 87 4.72 0.57 13.28
C GLY A 87 3.80 1.21 14.34
N LEU A 88 2.55 0.76 14.43
CA LEU A 88 1.52 1.34 15.30
C LEU A 88 1.24 0.46 16.53
N PRO A 89 0.62 1.02 17.59
CA PRO A 89 0.20 0.22 18.74
C PRO A 89 -0.80 -0.88 18.35
N GLU A 90 -0.78 -2.04 19.03
CA GLU A 90 -1.59 -3.23 18.70
C GLU A 90 -3.10 -2.97 18.57
N ALA A 91 -3.63 -1.95 19.27
CA ALA A 91 -5.05 -1.59 19.22
C ALA A 91 -5.39 -0.59 18.10
N ALA A 92 -4.46 -0.26 17.21
CA ALA A 92 -4.73 0.55 16.03
C ALA A 92 -5.56 -0.24 15.00
N VAL A 93 -6.57 0.41 14.43
CA VAL A 93 -7.50 -0.22 13.49
C VAL A 93 -7.62 0.60 12.22
N VAL A 94 -7.57 -0.05 11.07
CA VAL A 94 -7.84 0.61 9.79
C VAL A 94 -9.32 0.95 9.69
N ASP A 95 -9.62 2.24 9.53
CA ASP A 95 -10.97 2.77 9.39
C ASP A 95 -11.40 2.79 7.91
N GLY A 96 -10.44 3.00 7.00
CA GLY A 96 -10.69 2.93 5.56
C GLY A 96 -9.45 3.15 4.70
N VAL A 97 -9.58 2.83 3.42
CA VAL A 97 -8.59 3.14 2.38
C VAL A 97 -9.30 3.89 1.26
N THR A 98 -8.76 5.05 0.88
CA THR A 98 -9.29 5.88 -0.22
C THR A 98 -8.24 6.01 -1.31
N PHE A 99 -8.71 6.16 -2.55
CA PHE A 99 -7.83 6.34 -3.70
C PHE A 99 -7.92 7.76 -4.19
N SER A 100 -6.76 8.39 -4.32
CA SER A 100 -6.63 9.64 -5.03
C SER A 100 -6.64 9.31 -6.52
N VAL A 101 -7.77 9.50 -7.20
CA VAL A 101 -7.79 9.50 -8.66
C VAL A 101 -7.25 10.85 -9.11
N SER A 102 -6.00 10.87 -9.54
CA SER A 102 -5.50 11.96 -10.39
C SER A 102 -6.12 11.75 -11.77
N GLY A 103 -7.09 12.60 -12.09
CA GLY A 103 -7.84 12.59 -13.37
C GLY A 103 -7.03 13.05 -14.56
#